data_AF-A0A496N3H3-F1
#
_entry.id   AF-A0A496N3H3-F1
#
_cell.length_a   1.000
_cell.length_b   1.000
_cell.length_c   1.000
_cell.angle_alpha   90.00
_cell.angle_beta   90.00
_cell.angle_gamma   90.00
#
_symmetry.space_group_name_H-M   'P 1'
#
loop_
_entity.id
_entity.type
_entity.pdbx_description
1 polymer ?
#
loop_
_entity_poly.entity_id
_entity_poly.type
_entity_poly.pdbx_seq_one_letter_code
_entity_poly.pdbx_strand_id
1 'polypeptide(L)' 'MPESHLQEYRLFYEEQPFGLWRDDYRSAIISHVLAMVNRDPKGKPPDLSDFMPFYKEKKEEEFDDGSADYLANR' A
#
# COMPACT_ATOMS: atom_id res chain seq x y z
N MET A 1 -10.70 -22.01 -12.23
CA MET A 1 -10.65 -20.54 -12.11
C MET A 1 -9.63 -20.03 -13.10
N PRO A 2 -10.05 -19.38 -14.19
CA PRO A 2 -9.14 -18.74 -15.15
C PRO A 2 -8.34 -17.59 -14.53
N GLU A 3 -7.09 -17.38 -14.96
CA GLU A 3 -6.21 -16.32 -14.44
C GLU A 3 -6.71 -14.90 -14.75
N SER A 4 -7.46 -14.71 -15.84
CA SER A 4 -8.06 -13.43 -16.22
C SER A 4 -8.96 -12.85 -15.12
N HIS A 5 -9.74 -13.71 -14.45
CA HIS A 5 -10.61 -13.28 -13.37
C HIS A 5 -9.83 -12.84 -12.12
N LEU A 6 -8.64 -13.39 -11.88
CA LEU A 6 -7.81 -12.96 -10.74
C LEU A 6 -7.37 -11.50 -10.91
N GLN A 7 -7.07 -11.08 -12.14
CA GLN A 7 -6.67 -9.71 -12.44
C GLN A 7 -7.85 -8.74 -12.29
N GLU A 8 -9.03 -9.12 -12.79
CA GLU A 8 -10.27 -8.36 -12.62
C GLU A 8 -10.65 -8.20 -11.14
N TYR A 9 -10.58 -9.27 -10.36
CA TYR A 9 -10.84 -9.21 -8.92
C TYR A 9 -9.83 -8.32 -8.21
N ARG A 10 -8.53 -8.41 -8.54
CA ARG A 10 -7.51 -7.53 -7.95
C ARG A 10 -7.82 -6.06 -8.22
N LEU A 11 -8.19 -5.71 -9.46
CA LEU A 11 -8.52 -4.33 -9.83
C LEU A 11 -9.78 -3.83 -9.11
N PHE A 12 -10.83 -4.65 -9.08
CA PHE A 12 -12.07 -4.35 -8.34
C PHE A 12 -11.80 -4.11 -6.85
N TYR A 13 -10.90 -4.90 -6.28
CA TYR A 13 -10.50 -4.81 -4.89
C TYR A 13 -9.59 -3.61 -4.59
N GLU A 14 -8.80 -3.16 -5.56
CA GLU A 14 -8.05 -1.90 -5.46
C GLU A 14 -8.97 -0.67 -5.51
N GLU A 15 -10.01 -0.68 -6.35
CA GLU A 15 -10.98 0.41 -6.45
C GLU A 15 -11.92 0.51 -5.25
N GLN A 16 -12.31 -0.63 -4.69
CA GLN A 16 -13.22 -0.72 -3.55
C GLN A 16 -12.50 -1.36 -2.36
N PRO A 17 -11.74 -0.59 -1.55
CA PRO A 17 -11.14 -1.13 -0.35
C PRO A 17 -12.26 -1.68 0.55
N PHE A 18 -12.21 -2.98 0.80
CA PHE A 18 -13.26 -3.74 1.48
C PHE A 18 -13.35 -3.27 2.93
N GLY A 19 -14.46 -2.60 3.29
CA GLY A 19 -14.70 -2.16 4.65
C GLY A 19 -15.75 -1.05 4.74
N LEU A 20 -16.34 -0.87 5.92
CA LEU A 20 -16.95 0.41 6.25
C LEU A 20 -15.80 1.37 6.49
N TRP A 21 -15.58 2.35 5.59
CA TRP A 21 -14.54 3.38 5.75
C TRP A 21 -14.51 4.00 7.16
N ARG A 22 -15.67 4.13 7.79
CA ARG A 22 -15.83 4.64 9.16
C ARG A 22 -15.27 3.70 10.24
N ASP A 23 -15.30 2.39 10.00
CA ASP A 23 -14.74 1.40 10.91
C ASP A 23 -13.22 1.35 10.76
N ASP A 24 -12.73 1.39 9.53
CA ASP A 24 -11.29 1.46 9.24
C ASP A 24 -10.67 2.75 9.79
N TYR A 25 -11.37 3.88 9.67
CA TYR A 25 -10.92 5.14 10.25
C TYR A 25 -10.87 5.10 11.78
N ARG A 26 -11.86 4.46 12.41
CA ARG A 26 -11.91 4.32 13.88
C ARG A 26 -10.79 3.41 14.39
N SER A 27 -10.51 2.31 13.70
CA SER A 27 -9.41 1.41 14.06
C SER A 27 -8.05 2.09 13.84
N ALA A 28 -7.91 2.85 12.74
CA ALA A 28 -6.70 3.62 12.44
C ALA A 28 -6.37 4.65 13.52
N ILE A 29 -7.37 5.34 14.08
CA ILE A 29 -7.15 6.28 15.20
C ILE A 29 -6.57 5.55 16.42
N ILE A 30 -7.13 4.39 16.78
CA ILE A 30 -6.70 3.63 17.94
C ILE A 30 -5.26 3.15 17.77
N SER A 31 -4.92 2.59 16.61
CA SER A 31 -3.56 2.14 16.30
C SER A 31 -2.57 3.30 16.21
N HIS A 32 -2.99 4.44 15.66
CA HIS A 32 -2.15 5.63 15.58
C HIS A 32 -1.80 6.17 16.98
N VAL A 33 -2.78 6.25 17.88
CA VAL A 33 -2.52 6.65 19.28
C VAL A 33 -1.58 5.65 19.96
N LEU A 34 -1.82 4.35 19.79
CA LEU A 34 -0.96 3.31 20.35
C LEU A 34 0.48 3.41 19.82
N ALA A 35 0.65 3.68 18.54
CA ALA A 35 1.95 3.83 17.91
C ALA A 35 2.65 5.12 18.38
N MET A 36 1.93 6.22 18.52
CA MET A 36 2.46 7.49 19.06
C MET A 36 2.97 7.33 20.50
N VAL A 37 2.27 6.57 21.34
CA VAL A 37 2.68 6.30 22.72
C VAL A 37 3.94 5.44 22.80
N ASN A 38 4.08 4.47 21.90
CA ASN A 38 5.21 3.51 21.90
C ASN A 38 6.36 3.89 20.96
N ARG A 39 6.32 5.06 20.29
CA ARG A 39 7.34 5.42 19.30
C ARG A 39 8.68 5.74 19.94
N ASP A 40 9.75 5.49 19.18
CA ASP A 40 11.07 6.05 19.46
C ASP A 40 11.00 7.60 19.32
N PRO A 41 11.38 8.38 20.34
CA PRO A 41 11.42 9.84 20.28
C PRO A 41 12.24 10.41 19.12
N LYS A 42 13.25 9.66 18.64
CA LYS A 42 14.12 10.07 17.54
C LYS A 42 13.60 9.66 16.16
N GLY A 43 12.60 8.76 16.11
CA GLY A 43 12.02 8.26 14.88
C GLY A 43 11.01 9.22 14.25
N LYS A 44 10.73 9.03 12.95
CA LYS A 44 9.65 9.74 12.26
C LYS A 44 8.30 9.36 12.91
N PRO A 45 7.43 10.32 13.26
CA PRO A 45 6.10 10.01 13.75
C PRO A 45 5.30 9.29 12.66
N PRO A 46 4.57 8.22 13.01
CA PRO A 46 3.69 7.54 12.05
C PRO A 46 2.53 8.46 11.69
N ASP A 47 2.08 8.43 10.44
CA ASP A 47 0.90 9.18 10.03
C ASP A 47 -0.39 8.36 10.27
N LEU A 48 -1.55 9.00 10.29
CA LEU A 48 -2.82 8.27 10.41
C LEU A 48 -3.07 7.39 9.17
N SER A 49 -2.67 7.89 8.00
CA SER A 49 -2.78 7.20 6.71
C SER A 49 -2.01 5.87 6.68
N ASP A 50 -0.96 5.71 7.49
CA ASP A 50 -0.19 4.46 7.59
C ASP A 50 -0.98 3.30 8.20
N PHE A 51 -2.09 3.58 8.90
CA PHE A 51 -2.96 2.58 9.51
C PHE A 51 -4.27 2.37 8.75
N MET A 52 -4.45 3.05 7.62
CA MET A 52 -5.61 2.85 6.75
C MET A 52 -5.32 1.77 5.71
N PRO A 53 -6.33 0.96 5.31
CA PRO A 53 -6.17 -0.10 4.31
C PRO A 53 -6.17 0.45 2.88
N PHE A 54 -5.47 1.57 2.66
CA PHE A 54 -5.32 2.13 1.32
C PHE A 54 -4.11 1.54 0.64
N TYR A 55 -4.27 1.18 -0.63
CA TYR A 55 -3.14 0.90 -1.49
C TYR A 55 -2.29 2.17 -1.57
N LYS A 56 -1.07 2.10 -1.05
CA LYS A 56 -0.08 3.13 -1.32
C LYS A 56 0.14 3.10 -2.83
N GLU A 57 -0.01 4.24 -3.49
CA GLU A 57 0.40 4.37 -4.88
C GLU A 57 1.80 3.77 -4.96
N LYS A 58 1.93 2.69 -5.75
CA LYS A 58 3.25 2.24 -6.13
C LYS A 58 3.86 3.44 -6.81
N LYS A 59 4.78 4.13 -6.13
CA LYS A 59 5.82 4.84 -6.88
C LYS A 59 6.29 3.82 -7.89
N GLU A 60 6.23 4.16 -9.16
CA GLU A 60 6.99 3.48 -10.19
C GLU A 60 8.45 3.54 -9.73
N GLU A 61 8.85 2.61 -8.86
CA GLU A 61 10.22 2.17 -8.83
C GLU A 61 10.37 1.55 -10.20
N GLU A 62 11.01 2.28 -11.12
CA GLU A 62 11.60 1.74 -12.33
C GLU A 62 12.44 0.54 -11.89
N PHE A 63 11.81 -0.64 -11.84
CA PHE A 63 12.53 -1.89 -11.85
C PHE A 63 13.15 -1.94 -13.23
N ASP A 64 14.39 -1.46 -13.32
CA ASP A 64 15.26 -1.67 -14.47
C ASP A 64 15.36 -3.18 -14.68
N ASP A 65 14.60 -3.68 -15.65
CA ASP A 65 14.54 -5.10 -16.00
C ASP A 65 15.80 -5.55 -16.76
N GLY A 66 16.79 -4.66 -16.93
CA GLY A 66 18.04 -4.91 -17.65
C GLY A 66 17.83 -5.10 -19.16
N SER A 67 16.62 -4.87 -19.68
CA SER A 67 16.32 -4.99 -21.11
C SER A 67 17.07 -3.94 -21.94
N ALA A 68 17.30 -2.75 -21.36
CA ALA A 68 18.08 -1.68 -21.96
C ALA A 68 19.55 -2.10 -22.20
N ASP A 69 20.18 -2.72 -21.21
CA ASP A 69 21.55 -3.23 -21.30
C ASP A 69 21.67 -4.43 -22.28
N TYR A 70 20.65 -5.31 -22.30
CA TYR A 70 20.61 -6.43 -23.24
C TYR A 70 20.49 -5.97 -24.71
N LEU A 71 19.72 -4.90 -24.96
CA LEU A 71 19.59 -4.30 -26.29
C LEU A 71 20.84 -3.51 -26.71
N ALA A 72 21.54 -2.88 -25.76
CA ALA A 72 22.77 -2.13 -26.03
C ALA A 72 23.94 -3.04 -26.41
N ASN A 73 23.95 -4.28 -25.92
CA ASN A 73 25.00 -5.27 -26.19
C ASN A 73 24.72 -6.18 -27.41
N ARG A 74 23.78 -5.80 -28.28
CA ARG A 74 23.45 -6.53 -29.52
C ARG A 74 24.31 -6.12 -30.72
#